data_AF-A0A975DBR8-F1
#
_entry.id   AF-A0A975DBR8-F1
#
_cell.length_a   1.000
_cell.length_b   1.000
_cell.length_c   1.000
_cell.angle_alpha   90.00
_cell.angle_beta   90.00
_cell.angle_gamma   90.00
#
_symmetry.space_group_name_H-M   'P 1'
#
loop_
_entity.id
_entity.type
_entity.pdbx_description
1 polymer ?
#
loop_
_entity_poly.entity_id
_entity_poly.type
_entity_poly.pdbx_seq_one_letter_code
_entity_poly.pdbx_strand_id
1 'polypeptide(L)'
;MKARWLSQYLFVVFVVLFGLSGCAMQPTMGANGESYVAFNDKKLLSKEQAKLLDRDLRASRIKRDMKAVGFEFDSVSPLFDGINYSILKIFKNQYELLDRYKTLVDNHKDVMSFINANKDKSPAELLAEAKRLDAQLTKSLSPDKKHKSIVKKMKEYQIATASIYAENTRLAAELLLQGVRMAAILRDNFEEVIGVEGIAMLLNAAKLHKQSKLAQARLHMSAVANEFIDDEKAVIDITKEIQKIIDQQI
;
A
#
# COMPACT_ATOMS: atom_id res chain seq x y z
N MET A 1 11.79 -16.12 -5.20
CA MET A 1 12.85 -15.68 -4.24
C MET A 1 12.90 -14.17 -3.94
N LYS A 2 12.11 -13.28 -4.57
CA LYS A 2 12.23 -11.81 -4.37
C LYS A 2 11.39 -11.20 -3.23
N ALA A 3 10.40 -11.91 -2.68
CA ALA A 3 9.49 -11.36 -1.66
C ALA A 3 10.06 -11.29 -0.22
N ARG A 4 11.12 -12.06 0.09
CA ARG A 4 11.75 -12.05 1.43
C ARG A 4 12.61 -10.81 1.71
N TRP A 5 13.03 -10.10 0.66
CA TRP A 5 13.98 -8.98 0.79
C TRP A 5 13.30 -7.71 1.32
N LEU A 6 12.10 -7.36 0.87
CA LEU A 6 11.36 -6.18 1.37
C LEU A 6 10.99 -6.29 2.86
N SER A 7 10.71 -7.50 3.34
CA SER A 7 10.43 -7.77 4.76
C SER A 7 11.63 -7.55 5.68
N GLN A 8 12.86 -7.72 5.18
CA GLN A 8 14.09 -7.54 5.98
C GLN A 8 14.52 -6.07 6.05
N TYR A 9 14.25 -5.27 5.03
CA TYR A 9 14.60 -3.84 5.04
C TYR A 9 13.64 -2.99 5.90
N LEU A 10 12.37 -3.39 5.98
CA LEU A 10 11.42 -2.82 6.94
C LEU A 10 11.87 -3.06 8.39
N PHE A 11 12.49 -4.21 8.68
CA PHE A 11 12.96 -4.59 10.00
C PHE A 11 14.13 -3.72 10.51
N VAL A 12 15.10 -3.38 9.64
CA VAL A 12 16.24 -2.52 10.01
C VAL A 12 15.80 -1.09 10.30
N VAL A 13 14.85 -0.55 9.53
CA VAL A 13 14.24 0.77 9.80
C VAL A 13 13.38 0.72 11.07
N PHE A 14 12.73 -0.41 11.36
CA PHE A 14 11.97 -0.64 12.59
C PHE A 14 12.86 -0.59 13.84
N VAL A 15 14.03 -1.24 13.81
CA VAL A 15 14.94 -1.31 14.97
C VAL A 15 15.51 0.07 15.32
N VAL A 16 15.83 0.90 14.32
CA VAL A 16 16.38 2.24 14.55
C VAL A 16 15.30 3.23 15.01
N LEU A 17 14.06 3.09 14.56
CA LEU A 17 12.95 3.98 14.94
C LEU A 17 12.27 3.61 16.27
N PHE A 18 12.22 2.33 16.62
CA PHE A 18 11.46 1.83 17.77
C PHE A 18 12.30 1.41 18.97
N GLY A 19 13.63 1.40 18.87
CA GLY A 19 14.51 1.12 20.01
C GLY A 19 14.44 2.16 21.13
N LEU A 20 13.98 3.38 20.85
CA LEU A 20 13.94 4.49 21.81
C LEU A 20 12.55 4.85 22.35
N SER A 21 11.47 4.28 21.79
CA SER A 21 10.11 4.50 22.28
C SER A 21 9.38 3.17 22.38
N GLY A 22 9.56 2.53 23.54
CA GLY A 22 8.97 1.23 23.85
C GLY A 22 7.50 1.13 23.43
N CYS A 23 7.18 -0.01 22.82
CA CYS A 23 5.91 -0.43 22.22
C CYS A 23 5.63 0.13 20.83
N ALA A 24 6.05 -0.63 19.81
CA ALA A 24 5.34 -0.63 18.54
C ALA A 24 3.85 -0.95 18.80
N MET A 25 2.93 -0.21 18.18
CA MET A 25 1.49 -0.50 18.25
C MET A 25 1.21 -1.95 17.88
N GLN A 26 0.71 -2.73 18.85
CA GLN A 26 0.33 -4.13 18.66
C GLN A 26 -1.18 -4.25 18.45
N PRO A 27 -1.63 -5.24 17.66
CA PRO A 27 -3.03 -5.59 17.58
C PRO A 27 -3.57 -6.00 18.96
N THR A 28 -4.81 -5.59 19.24
CA THR A 28 -5.56 -5.91 20.45
C THR A 28 -6.90 -6.53 20.06
N MET A 29 -7.43 -7.43 20.90
CA MET A 29 -8.74 -8.05 20.66
C MET A 29 -9.85 -7.24 21.34
N GLY A 30 -10.92 -6.96 20.60
CA GLY A 30 -12.15 -6.37 21.12
C GLY A 30 -13.04 -7.40 21.83
N ALA A 31 -14.05 -6.89 22.55
CA ALA A 31 -15.02 -7.71 23.29
C ALA A 31 -15.83 -8.68 22.41
N ASN A 32 -15.90 -8.42 21.11
CA ASN A 32 -16.54 -9.24 20.09
C ASN A 32 -15.55 -10.13 19.31
N GLY A 33 -14.28 -10.20 19.74
CA GLY A 33 -13.22 -10.98 19.07
C GLY A 33 -12.57 -10.29 17.87
N GLU A 34 -12.92 -9.04 17.56
CA GLU A 34 -12.31 -8.28 16.45
C GLU A 34 -10.88 -7.84 16.77
N SER A 35 -9.93 -8.03 15.85
CA SER A 35 -8.56 -7.53 16.01
C SER A 35 -8.45 -6.08 15.52
N TYR A 36 -7.87 -5.19 16.33
CA TYR A 36 -7.68 -3.78 15.97
C TYR A 36 -6.41 -3.19 16.60
N VAL A 37 -5.92 -2.11 15.99
CA VAL A 37 -4.85 -1.29 16.57
C VAL A 37 -5.45 -0.04 17.21
N ALA A 38 -5.17 0.18 18.50
CA ALA A 38 -5.67 1.34 19.22
C ALA A 38 -4.86 2.60 18.88
N PHE A 39 -5.55 3.66 18.47
CA PHE A 39 -4.96 4.97 18.27
C PHE A 39 -5.87 6.04 18.88
N ASN A 40 -5.44 6.63 19.99
CA ASN A 40 -6.28 7.49 20.83
C ASN A 40 -7.60 6.78 21.20
N ASP A 41 -8.74 7.38 20.88
CA ASP A 41 -10.08 6.83 21.06
C ASP A 41 -10.57 5.99 19.86
N LYS A 42 -9.70 5.75 18.86
CA LYS A 42 -10.04 5.05 17.61
C LYS A 42 -9.53 3.62 17.60
N LYS A 43 -10.36 2.74 17.03
CA LYS A 43 -9.99 1.36 16.66
C LYS A 43 -9.65 1.30 15.18
N LEU A 44 -8.36 1.33 14.87
CA LEU A 44 -7.87 1.20 13.50
C LEU A 44 -7.90 -0.26 13.07
N LEU A 45 -8.25 -0.49 11.80
CA LEU A 45 -8.28 -1.82 11.19
C LEU A 45 -6.90 -2.51 11.32
N SER A 46 -6.87 -3.74 11.85
CA SER A 46 -5.68 -4.58 11.77
C SER A 46 -5.54 -5.22 10.38
N LYS A 47 -4.38 -5.79 10.06
CA LYS A 47 -4.19 -6.52 8.79
C LYS A 47 -5.10 -7.74 8.69
N GLU A 48 -5.21 -8.48 9.79
CA GLU A 48 -6.05 -9.67 9.90
C GLU A 48 -7.52 -9.30 9.70
N GLN A 49 -8.00 -8.27 10.41
CA GLN A 49 -9.38 -7.83 10.29
C GLN A 49 -9.68 -7.24 8.90
N ALA A 50 -8.70 -6.58 8.27
CA ALA A 50 -8.85 -6.07 6.92
C ALA A 50 -9.15 -7.19 5.91
N LYS A 51 -8.49 -8.35 6.02
CA LYS A 51 -8.69 -9.50 5.12
C LYS A 51 -10.07 -10.15 5.25
N LEU A 52 -10.74 -9.97 6.39
CA LEU A 52 -12.09 -10.49 6.62
C LEU A 52 -13.18 -9.62 5.99
N LEU A 53 -12.86 -8.38 5.61
CA LEU A 53 -13.81 -7.48 4.97
C LEU A 53 -13.94 -7.76 3.48
N ASP A 54 -15.16 -7.60 2.96
CA ASP A 54 -15.37 -7.48 1.52
C ASP A 54 -14.49 -6.38 0.93
N ARG A 55 -14.04 -6.56 -0.31
CA ARG A 55 -13.08 -5.69 -0.98
C ARG A 55 -13.48 -4.21 -0.96
N ASP A 56 -14.73 -3.88 -1.29
CA ASP A 56 -15.18 -2.48 -1.37
C ASP A 56 -15.34 -1.86 0.01
N LEU A 57 -15.79 -2.67 0.98
CA LEU A 57 -15.87 -2.29 2.38
C LEU A 57 -14.46 -2.10 2.99
N ARG A 58 -13.51 -2.96 2.63
CA ARG A 58 -12.10 -2.92 3.05
C ARG A 58 -11.45 -1.62 2.60
N ALA A 59 -11.48 -1.32 1.30
CA ALA A 59 -10.92 -0.08 0.76
C ALA A 59 -11.51 1.17 1.44
N SER A 60 -12.85 1.21 1.57
CA SER A 60 -13.55 2.33 2.19
C SER A 60 -13.23 2.47 3.69
N ARG A 61 -13.09 1.34 4.41
CA ARG A 61 -12.71 1.34 5.82
C ARG A 61 -11.27 1.79 6.01
N ILE A 62 -10.33 1.31 5.19
CA ILE A 62 -8.93 1.73 5.23
C ILE A 62 -8.82 3.25 5.04
N LYS A 63 -9.45 3.83 4.00
CA LYS A 63 -9.42 5.30 3.79
C LYS A 63 -10.00 6.08 4.99
N ARG A 64 -11.09 5.59 5.59
CA ARG A 64 -11.71 6.21 6.77
C ARG A 64 -10.75 6.23 7.96
N ASP A 65 -10.13 5.08 8.24
CA ASP A 65 -9.19 4.94 9.34
C ASP A 65 -7.92 5.78 9.09
N MET A 66 -7.44 5.86 7.85
CA MET A 66 -6.35 6.78 7.47
C MET A 66 -6.74 8.25 7.70
N LYS A 67 -7.94 8.66 7.30
CA LYS A 67 -8.43 10.03 7.55
C LYS A 67 -8.55 10.32 9.06
N ALA A 68 -8.94 9.32 9.85
CA ALA A 68 -9.01 9.44 11.31
C ALA A 68 -7.63 9.54 11.99
N VAL A 69 -6.60 8.93 11.40
CA VAL A 69 -5.20 9.09 11.85
C VAL A 69 -4.72 10.52 11.58
N GLY A 70 -5.06 11.10 10.43
CA GLY A 70 -4.76 12.51 10.13
C GLY A 70 -3.49 12.74 9.32
N PHE A 71 -3.38 13.93 8.74
CA PHE A 71 -2.36 14.33 7.76
C PHE A 71 -1.52 15.54 8.21
N GLU A 72 -1.69 15.96 9.45
CA GLU A 72 -1.00 17.06 10.09
C GLU A 72 0.45 16.72 10.42
N PHE A 73 1.28 17.75 10.52
CA PHE A 73 2.70 17.61 10.85
C PHE A 73 3.07 18.71 11.83
N ASP A 74 3.55 18.31 13.01
CA ASP A 74 4.11 19.22 14.00
C ASP A 74 5.61 18.95 14.10
N SER A 75 6.42 20.00 13.98
CA SER A 75 7.87 19.93 14.12
C SER A 75 8.29 19.65 15.57
N VAL A 76 9.24 18.73 15.73
CA VAL A 76 9.83 18.32 17.02
C VAL A 76 11.32 18.61 17.03
N SER A 77 12.05 18.05 16.05
CA SER A 77 13.48 18.24 15.88
C SER A 77 13.88 17.90 14.44
N PRO A 78 14.93 18.50 13.86
CA PRO A 78 15.28 18.30 12.45
C PRO A 78 15.41 16.83 12.03
N LEU A 79 16.07 16.00 12.83
CA LEU A 79 16.22 14.57 12.51
C LEU A 79 14.90 13.79 12.59
N PHE A 80 14.11 14.02 13.64
CA PHE A 80 12.80 13.36 13.78
C PHE A 80 11.83 13.81 12.69
N ASP A 81 11.85 15.10 12.37
CA ASP A 81 11.01 15.74 11.37
C ASP A 81 11.26 15.18 9.98
N GLY A 82 12.53 14.96 9.61
CA GLY A 82 12.89 14.36 8.33
C GLY A 82 12.25 12.99 8.11
N ILE A 83 12.32 12.11 9.12
CA ILE A 83 11.69 10.79 9.08
C ILE A 83 10.17 10.92 9.04
N ASN A 84 9.59 11.66 9.99
CA ASN A 84 8.15 11.73 10.17
C ASN A 84 7.47 12.36 8.94
N TYR A 85 8.13 13.31 8.29
CA TYR A 85 7.68 13.88 7.03
C TYR A 85 7.61 12.84 5.90
N SER A 86 8.53 11.89 5.86
CA SER A 86 8.53 10.84 4.83
C SER A 86 7.53 9.73 5.10
N ILE A 87 7.34 9.39 6.38
CA ILE A 87 6.21 8.56 6.80
C ILE A 87 4.90 9.22 6.36
N LEU A 88 4.75 10.54 6.59
CA LEU A 88 3.58 11.28 6.15
C LEU A 88 3.41 11.29 4.62
N LYS A 89 4.49 11.46 3.85
CA LYS A 89 4.44 11.39 2.39
C LYS A 89 3.96 10.03 1.90
N ILE A 90 4.51 8.94 2.43
CA ILE A 90 4.05 7.59 2.11
C ILE A 90 2.58 7.43 2.46
N PHE A 91 2.20 7.85 3.66
CA PHE A 91 0.83 7.73 4.14
C PHE A 91 -0.17 8.50 3.25
N LYS A 92 0.15 9.74 2.85
CA LYS A 92 -0.66 10.52 1.90
C LYS A 92 -0.77 9.82 0.55
N ASN A 93 0.34 9.32 0.03
CA ASN A 93 0.32 8.59 -1.22
C ASN A 93 -0.55 7.33 -1.12
N GLN A 94 -0.42 6.52 -0.07
CA GLN A 94 -1.26 5.32 0.08
C GLN A 94 -2.75 5.68 0.13
N TYR A 95 -3.09 6.81 0.77
CA TYR A 95 -4.46 7.30 0.80
C TYR A 95 -4.99 7.68 -0.60
N GLU A 96 -4.17 8.34 -1.40
CA GLU A 96 -4.50 8.72 -2.78
C GLU A 96 -4.54 7.51 -3.72
N LEU A 97 -3.61 6.56 -3.56
CA LEU A 97 -3.57 5.34 -4.35
C LEU A 97 -4.82 4.49 -4.15
N LEU A 98 -5.35 4.40 -2.93
CA LEU A 98 -6.62 3.69 -2.68
C LEU A 98 -7.77 4.24 -3.53
N ASP A 99 -7.81 5.55 -3.77
CA ASP A 99 -8.84 6.18 -4.60
C ASP A 99 -8.64 5.87 -6.09
N ARG A 100 -7.39 5.91 -6.54
CA ARG A 100 -7.01 5.55 -7.90
C ARG A 100 -7.28 4.08 -8.18
N TYR A 101 -7.01 3.19 -7.22
CA TYR A 101 -7.35 1.77 -7.33
C TYR A 101 -8.86 1.55 -7.38
N LYS A 102 -9.63 2.24 -6.53
CA LYS A 102 -11.08 2.17 -6.59
C LYS A 102 -11.59 2.58 -7.97
N THR A 103 -11.17 3.73 -8.47
CA THR A 103 -11.55 4.23 -9.80
C THR A 103 -11.14 3.26 -10.91
N LEU A 104 -9.92 2.73 -10.82
CA LEU A 104 -9.38 1.80 -11.79
C LEU A 104 -10.18 0.49 -11.82
N VAL A 105 -10.57 -0.04 -10.66
CA VAL A 105 -11.42 -1.23 -10.59
C VAL A 105 -12.86 -0.95 -10.98
N ASP A 106 -13.43 0.19 -10.62
CA ASP A 106 -14.77 0.57 -11.08
C ASP A 106 -14.80 0.65 -12.62
N ASN A 107 -13.74 1.18 -13.25
CA ASN A 107 -13.59 1.24 -14.70
C ASN A 107 -13.28 -0.11 -15.37
N HIS A 108 -12.70 -1.07 -14.63
CA HIS A 108 -12.30 -2.39 -15.14
C HIS A 108 -12.98 -3.55 -14.38
N LYS A 109 -14.18 -3.31 -13.85
CA LYS A 109 -14.92 -4.29 -13.04
C LYS A 109 -15.14 -5.61 -13.79
N ASP A 110 -15.33 -5.52 -15.10
CA ASP A 110 -15.49 -6.69 -15.97
C ASP A 110 -14.23 -7.56 -16.01
N VAL A 111 -13.03 -6.95 -16.00
CA VAL A 111 -11.74 -7.67 -15.97
C VAL A 111 -11.57 -8.38 -14.64
N MET A 112 -11.83 -7.68 -13.54
CA MET A 112 -11.76 -8.25 -12.19
C MET A 112 -12.76 -9.41 -12.02
N SER A 113 -14.00 -9.20 -12.46
CA SER A 113 -15.05 -10.22 -12.39
C SER A 113 -14.70 -11.43 -13.24
N PHE A 114 -14.15 -11.21 -14.44
CA PHE A 114 -13.68 -12.29 -15.31
C PHE A 114 -12.55 -13.09 -14.69
N ILE A 115 -11.52 -12.42 -14.15
CA ILE A 115 -10.37 -13.10 -13.54
C ILE A 115 -10.81 -13.87 -12.29
N ASN A 116 -11.65 -13.28 -11.44
CA ASN A 116 -12.18 -13.97 -10.25
C ASN A 116 -13.05 -15.17 -10.58
N ALA A 117 -13.91 -15.07 -11.60
CA ALA A 117 -14.74 -16.18 -12.06
C ALA A 117 -13.93 -17.34 -12.67
N ASN A 118 -12.68 -17.07 -13.06
CA ASN A 118 -11.79 -18.01 -13.70
C ASN A 118 -10.47 -18.19 -12.93
N LYS A 119 -10.46 -17.90 -11.61
CA LYS A 119 -9.25 -17.85 -10.78
C LYS A 119 -8.41 -19.13 -10.77
N ASP A 120 -9.03 -20.27 -11.08
CA ASP A 120 -8.40 -21.60 -11.08
C ASP A 120 -7.77 -21.94 -12.45
N LYS A 121 -7.95 -21.09 -13.47
CA LYS A 121 -7.40 -21.26 -14.82
C LYS A 121 -5.99 -20.68 -14.91
N SER A 122 -5.11 -21.35 -15.66
CA SER A 122 -3.80 -20.80 -16.01
C SER A 122 -3.93 -19.56 -16.92
N PRO A 123 -2.88 -18.72 -17.03
CA PRO A 123 -2.91 -17.55 -17.93
C PRO A 123 -3.26 -17.89 -19.39
N ALA A 124 -2.80 -19.03 -19.90
CA ALA A 124 -3.12 -19.47 -21.26
C ALA A 124 -4.62 -19.85 -21.42
N GLU A 125 -5.18 -20.54 -20.42
CA GLU A 125 -6.60 -20.91 -20.39
C GLU A 125 -7.49 -19.68 -20.17
N LEU A 126 -7.05 -18.72 -19.36
CA LEU A 126 -7.70 -17.42 -19.19
C LEU A 126 -7.76 -16.63 -20.51
N LEU A 127 -6.65 -16.61 -21.26
CA LEU A 127 -6.62 -15.98 -22.58
C LEU A 127 -7.56 -16.68 -23.57
N ALA A 128 -7.58 -18.01 -23.58
CA ALA A 128 -8.50 -18.77 -24.44
C ALA A 128 -9.97 -18.48 -24.08
N GLU A 129 -10.30 -18.42 -22.80
CA GLU A 129 -11.62 -18.08 -22.31
C GLU A 129 -12.01 -16.62 -22.65
N ALA A 130 -11.09 -15.68 -22.49
CA ALA A 130 -11.32 -14.27 -22.85
C ALA A 130 -11.59 -14.13 -24.35
N LYS A 131 -10.80 -14.80 -25.20
CA LYS A 131 -11.02 -14.85 -26.66
C LYS A 131 -12.36 -15.51 -27.00
N ARG A 132 -12.77 -16.55 -26.28
CA ARG A 132 -14.08 -17.22 -26.46
C ARG A 132 -15.23 -16.27 -26.16
N LEU A 133 -15.20 -15.57 -25.03
CA LEU A 133 -16.22 -14.57 -24.67
C LEU A 133 -16.26 -13.41 -25.67
N ASP A 134 -15.10 -12.90 -26.07
CA ASP A 134 -14.99 -11.82 -27.05
C ASP A 134 -15.57 -12.22 -28.42
N ALA A 135 -15.34 -13.47 -28.84
CA ALA A 135 -15.92 -14.05 -30.06
C ALA A 135 -17.45 -14.23 -29.98
N GLN A 136 -17.98 -14.60 -28.82
CA GLN A 136 -19.43 -14.69 -28.60
C GLN A 136 -20.09 -13.31 -28.61
N LEU A 137 -19.42 -12.30 -28.04
CA LEU A 137 -19.87 -10.91 -28.05
C LEU A 137 -19.90 -10.31 -29.47
N THR A 138 -18.94 -10.67 -30.33
CA THR A 138 -18.89 -10.24 -31.74
C THR A 138 -19.93 -10.95 -32.60
N LYS A 139 -20.31 -12.19 -32.29
CA LYS A 139 -21.39 -12.91 -33.00
C LYS A 139 -22.80 -12.39 -32.68
N SER A 140 -23.00 -11.72 -31.54
CA SER A 140 -24.33 -11.41 -31.03
C SER A 140 -24.78 -9.97 -31.22
N LEU A 141 -23.91 -8.98 -31.51
CA LEU A 141 -24.27 -7.55 -31.44
C LEU A 141 -23.44 -6.62 -32.38
N SER A 142 -24.06 -5.51 -32.81
CA SER A 142 -23.59 -4.44 -33.72
C SER A 142 -22.14 -3.92 -33.51
N PRO A 143 -21.50 -3.36 -34.57
CA PRO A 143 -20.09 -2.91 -34.59
C PRO A 143 -19.63 -1.89 -33.52
N ASP A 144 -20.54 -1.25 -32.79
CA ASP A 144 -20.25 -0.24 -31.76
C ASP A 144 -19.71 -0.81 -30.43
N LYS A 145 -19.55 -2.14 -30.30
CA LYS A 145 -19.18 -2.82 -29.03
C LYS A 145 -17.72 -3.22 -28.87
N LYS A 146 -16.78 -2.65 -29.64
CA LYS A 146 -15.31 -2.84 -29.43
C LYS A 146 -14.85 -2.53 -28.00
N HIS A 147 -15.58 -1.71 -27.26
CA HIS A 147 -15.35 -1.40 -25.84
C HIS A 147 -15.69 -2.55 -24.86
N LYS A 148 -16.25 -3.68 -25.33
CA LYS A 148 -16.60 -4.83 -24.48
C LYS A 148 -15.58 -5.96 -24.49
N SER A 149 -14.55 -5.89 -25.35
CA SER A 149 -13.51 -6.92 -25.41
C SER A 149 -12.78 -7.02 -24.08
N ILE A 150 -12.85 -8.19 -23.45
CA ILE A 150 -12.14 -8.49 -22.21
C ILE A 150 -10.63 -8.46 -22.45
N VAL A 151 -10.15 -8.97 -23.59
CA VAL A 151 -8.73 -8.92 -23.94
C VAL A 151 -8.22 -7.49 -24.01
N LYS A 152 -8.97 -6.58 -24.66
CA LYS A 152 -8.60 -5.15 -24.72
C LYS A 152 -8.61 -4.51 -23.33
N LYS A 153 -9.65 -4.77 -22.53
CA LYS A 153 -9.77 -4.22 -21.17
C LYS A 153 -8.67 -4.71 -20.23
N MET A 154 -8.18 -5.95 -20.39
CA MET A 154 -7.04 -6.46 -19.63
C MET A 154 -5.76 -5.67 -19.90
N LYS A 155 -5.53 -5.28 -21.17
CA LYS A 155 -4.39 -4.43 -21.56
C LYS A 155 -4.53 -3.01 -21.02
N GLU A 156 -5.73 -2.42 -21.12
CA GLU A 156 -6.03 -1.11 -20.53
C GLU A 156 -5.82 -1.11 -18.99
N TYR A 157 -6.27 -2.18 -18.31
CA TYR A 157 -6.04 -2.41 -16.89
C TYR A 157 -4.55 -2.50 -16.53
N GLN A 158 -3.76 -3.26 -17.31
CA GLN A 158 -2.30 -3.38 -17.11
C GLN A 158 -1.60 -2.01 -17.22
N ILE A 159 -1.93 -1.22 -18.24
CA ILE A 159 -1.34 0.10 -18.45
C ILE A 159 -1.71 1.05 -17.30
N ALA A 160 -3.00 1.08 -16.94
CA ALA A 160 -3.50 1.96 -15.90
C ALA A 160 -2.87 1.64 -14.52
N THR A 161 -2.62 0.36 -14.24
CA THR A 161 -2.01 -0.08 -12.99
C THR A 161 -0.50 0.12 -12.92
N ALA A 162 0.23 0.04 -14.05
CA ALA A 162 1.69 0.18 -14.07
C ALA A 162 2.19 1.49 -13.43
N SER A 163 1.48 2.59 -13.66
CA SER A 163 1.78 3.90 -13.07
C SER A 163 1.69 3.90 -11.53
N ILE A 164 0.73 3.16 -10.98
CA ILE A 164 0.48 3.10 -9.54
C ILE A 164 1.61 2.35 -8.82
N TYR A 165 2.07 1.23 -9.38
CA TYR A 165 3.19 0.47 -8.79
C TYR A 165 4.52 1.20 -8.89
N ALA A 166 4.76 1.92 -9.98
CA ALA A 166 5.96 2.73 -10.13
C ALA A 166 6.04 3.80 -9.03
N GLU A 167 4.92 4.46 -8.75
CA GLU A 167 4.83 5.47 -7.70
C GLU A 167 5.01 4.87 -6.29
N ASN A 168 4.37 3.73 -6.00
CA ASN A 168 4.55 3.04 -4.72
C ASN A 168 6.01 2.60 -4.50
N THR A 169 6.66 2.08 -5.56
CA THR A 169 8.07 1.67 -5.52
C THR A 169 9.01 2.85 -5.29
N ARG A 170 8.75 3.98 -5.96
CA ARG A 170 9.53 5.21 -5.80
C ARG A 170 9.51 5.70 -4.35
N LEU A 171 8.34 5.70 -3.72
CA LEU A 171 8.20 6.19 -2.34
C LEU A 171 8.85 5.26 -1.31
N ALA A 172 8.79 3.94 -1.52
CA ALA A 172 9.55 3.00 -0.71
C ALA A 172 11.07 3.25 -0.82
N ALA A 173 11.56 3.54 -2.03
CA ALA A 173 12.96 3.90 -2.25
C ALA A 173 13.33 5.24 -1.57
N GLU A 174 12.43 6.23 -1.56
CA GLU A 174 12.65 7.50 -0.84
C GLU A 174 12.80 7.30 0.67
N LEU A 175 11.96 6.46 1.29
CA LEU A 175 12.10 6.15 2.71
C LEU A 175 13.41 5.43 3.01
N LEU A 176 13.79 4.46 2.17
CA LEU A 176 15.06 3.75 2.31
C LEU A 176 16.26 4.70 2.18
N LEU A 177 16.24 5.58 1.19
CA LEU A 177 17.28 6.59 1.00
C LEU A 177 17.42 7.49 2.23
N GLN A 178 16.32 7.85 2.89
CA GLN A 178 16.37 8.64 4.11
C GLN A 178 16.88 7.86 5.32
N GLY A 179 16.51 6.59 5.45
CA GLY A 179 17.10 5.72 6.47
C GLY A 179 18.63 5.62 6.31
N VAL A 180 19.11 5.48 5.07
CA VAL A 180 20.56 5.47 4.76
C VAL A 180 21.21 6.81 5.11
N ARG A 181 20.61 7.94 4.70
CA ARG A 181 21.13 9.28 5.04
C ARG A 181 21.23 9.48 6.54
N MET A 182 20.23 9.05 7.29
CA MET A 182 20.23 9.16 8.74
C MET A 182 21.31 8.29 9.39
N ALA A 183 21.46 7.04 8.94
CA ALA A 183 22.51 6.15 9.43
C ALA A 183 23.90 6.73 9.17
N ALA A 184 24.12 7.38 8.02
CA ALA A 184 25.36 8.08 7.71
C ALA A 184 25.60 9.28 8.65
N ILE A 185 24.59 10.16 8.83
CA ILE A 185 24.69 11.32 9.73
C ILE A 185 25.02 10.88 11.17
N LEU A 186 24.34 9.84 11.67
CA LEU A 186 24.59 9.30 13.00
C LEU A 186 25.96 8.66 13.14
N ARG A 187 26.47 7.97 12.09
CA ARG A 187 27.80 7.38 12.12
C ARG A 187 28.90 8.42 12.24
N ASP A 188 28.76 9.53 11.51
CA ASP A 188 29.83 10.51 11.37
C ASP A 188 29.83 11.55 12.50
N ASN A 189 28.69 11.78 13.17
CA ASN A 189 28.52 12.87 14.16
C ASN A 189 27.68 12.46 15.39
N PHE A 190 27.73 11.18 15.79
CA PHE A 190 26.82 10.58 16.77
C PHE A 190 26.59 11.41 18.05
N GLU A 191 27.66 11.79 18.74
CA GLU A 191 27.58 12.44 20.05
C GLU A 191 27.00 13.86 19.97
N GLU A 192 27.46 14.65 19.01
CA GLU A 192 26.98 16.03 18.81
C GLU A 192 25.52 16.04 18.35
N VAL A 193 25.18 15.15 17.42
CA VAL A 193 23.83 14.99 16.91
C VAL A 193 22.88 14.56 18.02
N ILE A 194 23.21 13.52 18.79
CA ILE A 194 22.35 13.07 19.89
C ILE A 194 22.24 14.11 21.01
N GLY A 195 23.31 14.86 21.29
CA GLY A 195 23.26 15.94 22.27
C GLY A 195 22.24 17.01 21.89
N VAL A 196 22.35 17.57 20.68
CA VAL A 196 21.47 18.67 20.23
C VAL A 196 20.05 18.18 19.94
N GLU A 197 19.90 17.06 19.22
CA GLU A 197 18.59 16.49 18.89
C GLU A 197 17.90 15.95 20.13
N GLY A 198 18.63 15.31 21.03
CA GLY A 198 18.11 14.82 22.30
C GLY A 198 17.57 15.94 23.18
N ILE A 199 18.26 17.08 23.26
CA ILE A 199 17.76 18.27 23.98
C ILE A 199 16.49 18.82 23.33
N ALA A 200 16.47 18.98 22.00
CA ALA A 200 15.29 19.46 21.27
C ALA A 200 14.08 18.53 21.46
N MET A 201 14.32 17.21 21.43
CA MET A 201 13.33 16.17 21.71
C MET A 201 12.81 16.23 23.15
N LEU A 202 13.68 16.42 24.14
CA LEU A 202 13.28 16.56 25.55
C LEU A 202 12.46 17.83 25.78
N LEU A 203 12.87 18.97 25.22
CA LEU A 203 12.12 20.23 25.29
C LEU A 203 10.74 20.10 24.65
N ASN A 204 10.60 19.24 23.64
CA ASN A 204 9.35 18.96 22.94
C ASN A 204 8.75 17.59 23.30
N ALA A 205 9.05 17.01 24.48
CA ALA A 205 8.73 15.60 24.80
C ALA A 205 7.24 15.25 24.61
N ALA A 206 6.32 16.16 24.96
CA ALA A 206 4.89 15.95 24.73
C ALA A 206 4.53 15.87 23.24
N LYS A 207 5.13 16.74 22.41
CA LYS A 207 4.96 16.69 20.94
C LYS A 207 5.64 15.45 20.36
N LEU A 208 6.84 15.10 20.84
CA LEU A 208 7.56 13.89 20.42
C LEU A 208 6.70 12.65 20.65
N HIS A 209 6.09 12.51 21.83
CA HIS A 209 5.21 11.38 22.14
C HIS A 209 4.00 11.34 21.22
N LYS A 210 3.33 12.48 21.02
CA LYS A 210 2.18 12.60 20.11
C LYS A 210 2.57 12.24 18.67
N GLN A 211 3.66 12.81 18.16
CA GLN A 211 4.12 12.61 16.80
C GLN A 211 4.67 11.19 16.59
N SER A 212 5.28 10.57 17.60
CA SER A 212 5.71 9.17 17.54
C SER A 212 4.51 8.23 17.44
N LYS A 213 3.47 8.44 18.24
CA LYS A 213 2.20 7.69 18.11
C LYS A 213 1.56 7.91 16.73
N LEU A 214 1.54 9.15 16.25
CA LEU A 214 1.00 9.47 14.92
C LEU A 214 1.78 8.78 13.80
N ALA A 215 3.12 8.80 13.86
CA ALA A 215 4.00 8.10 12.92
C ALA A 215 3.74 6.58 12.92
N GLN A 216 3.58 5.98 14.10
CA GLN A 216 3.22 4.56 14.24
C GLN A 216 1.87 4.23 13.59
N ALA A 217 0.83 5.02 13.86
CA ALA A 217 -0.47 4.82 13.25
C ALA A 217 -0.43 4.96 11.72
N ARG A 218 0.35 5.92 11.22
CA ARG A 218 0.58 6.12 9.77
C ARG A 218 1.31 4.95 9.13
N LEU A 219 2.37 4.45 9.77
CA LEU A 219 3.10 3.27 9.28
C LEU A 219 2.19 2.04 9.26
N HIS A 220 1.45 1.80 10.34
CA HIS A 220 0.48 0.70 10.43
C HIS A 220 -0.54 0.78 9.30
N MET A 221 -1.24 1.91 9.17
CA MET A 221 -2.28 2.07 8.15
C MET A 221 -1.71 2.07 6.73
N SER A 222 -0.50 2.57 6.51
CA SER A 222 0.22 2.43 5.23
C SER A 222 0.50 0.97 4.91
N ALA A 223 0.85 0.15 5.91
CA ALA A 223 1.07 -1.27 5.73
C ALA A 223 -0.24 -2.03 5.42
N VAL A 224 -1.36 -1.67 6.07
CA VAL A 224 -2.69 -2.22 5.77
C VAL A 224 -3.13 -1.84 4.35
N ALA A 225 -2.91 -0.58 3.94
CA ALA A 225 -3.19 -0.11 2.59
C ALA A 225 -2.31 -0.81 1.53
N ASN A 226 -1.01 -0.94 1.78
CA ASN A 226 -0.08 -1.65 0.90
C ASN A 226 -0.49 -3.10 0.71
N GLU A 227 -0.91 -3.79 1.77
CA GLU A 227 -1.36 -5.18 1.64
C GLU A 227 -2.64 -5.30 0.80
N PHE A 228 -3.58 -4.35 0.94
CA PHE A 228 -4.73 -4.28 0.03
C PHE A 228 -4.28 -4.07 -1.42
N ILE A 229 -3.34 -3.15 -1.65
CA ILE A 229 -2.80 -2.86 -2.99
C ILE A 229 -2.05 -4.07 -3.57
N ASP A 230 -1.29 -4.79 -2.76
CA ASP A 230 -0.55 -5.99 -3.17
C ASP A 230 -1.50 -7.16 -3.48
N ASP A 231 -2.61 -7.31 -2.75
CA ASP A 231 -3.65 -8.30 -3.09
C ASP A 231 -4.22 -8.03 -4.51
N GLU A 232 -4.33 -6.76 -4.92
CA GLU A 232 -4.74 -6.37 -6.28
C GLU A 232 -3.66 -6.63 -7.33
N LYS A 233 -2.39 -6.82 -6.93
CA LYS A 233 -1.27 -7.10 -7.83
C LYS A 233 -1.38 -8.43 -8.54
N ALA A 234 -1.98 -9.43 -7.88
CA ALA A 234 -2.15 -10.76 -8.46
C ALA A 234 -2.88 -10.70 -9.81
N VAL A 235 -3.88 -9.82 -9.92
CA VAL A 235 -4.64 -9.61 -11.16
C VAL A 235 -3.75 -9.02 -12.26
N ILE A 236 -2.83 -8.12 -11.92
CA ILE A 236 -1.93 -7.48 -12.88
C ILE A 236 -0.85 -8.44 -13.36
N ASP A 237 -0.32 -9.27 -12.47
CA ASP A 237 0.67 -10.26 -12.86
C ASP A 237 0.03 -11.30 -13.81
N ILE A 238 -1.24 -11.66 -13.57
CA ILE A 238 -2.04 -12.46 -14.52
C ILE A 238 -2.21 -11.74 -15.86
N THR A 239 -2.62 -10.46 -15.89
CA THR A 239 -2.80 -9.74 -17.17
C THR A 239 -1.48 -9.52 -17.91
N LYS A 240 -0.36 -9.34 -17.21
CA LYS A 240 0.98 -9.27 -17.81
C LYS A 240 1.39 -10.57 -18.47
N GLU A 241 1.20 -11.72 -17.81
CA GLU A 241 1.52 -13.02 -18.40
C GLU A 241 0.61 -13.30 -19.61
N ILE A 242 -0.67 -12.93 -19.54
CA ILE A 242 -1.57 -12.98 -20.70
C ILE A 242 -1.05 -12.11 -21.86
N GLN A 243 -0.63 -10.87 -21.59
CA GLN A 243 -0.09 -9.99 -22.63
C GLN A 243 1.20 -10.55 -23.25
N LYS A 244 2.08 -11.12 -22.44
CA LYS A 244 3.30 -11.78 -22.91
C LYS A 244 2.99 -12.96 -23.84
N ILE A 245 1.99 -13.77 -23.51
CA ILE A 245 1.52 -14.86 -24.38
C ILE A 245 0.98 -14.31 -25.71
N ILE A 246 0.25 -13.19 -25.68
CA ILE A 246 -0.25 -12.53 -26.90
C ILE A 246 0.92 -12.03 -27.75
N ASP A 247 1.90 -11.36 -27.15
CA ASP A 247 3.04 -10.78 -27.86
C ASP A 247 3.95 -11.88 -28.47
N GLN A 248 3.94 -13.10 -27.92
CA GLN A 248 4.65 -14.27 -28.46
C GLN A 248 3.88 -15.00 -29.57
N GLN A 249 2.60 -14.69 -29.79
CA GLN A 249 1.76 -15.26 -30.86
C GLN A 249 1.75 -14.40 -32.13
N ILE A 250 2.41 -13.25 -32.11
CA ILE A 250 2.57 -12.29 -33.21
C ILE A 250 3.99 -12.41 -33.76
#